data_AF-A0A948WZN2-F1
#
_entry.id   AF-A0A948WZN2-F1
#
_cell.length_a   1.000
_cell.length_b   1.000
_cell.length_c   1.000
_cell.angle_alpha   90.00
_cell.angle_beta   90.00
_cell.angle_gamma   90.00
#
_symmetry.space_group_name_H-M   'P 1'
#
loop_
_entity.id
_entity.type
_entity.pdbx_description
1 polymer ?
#
loop_
_entity_poly.entity_id
_entity_poly.type
_entity_poly.pdbx_seq_one_letter_code
_entity_poly.pdbx_strand_id
1 'polypeptide(L)'
;MLPRLPRLHFLLVLAVLSLFFTTVSNAPLWRHFAQILATSEVSIAFIISVPFAIWALLTAIFTILFSWPYILKISGSVLLLTCAAATYAAWNYGIIFDRDILTNFAQTNVAEATSYLSVSSVLTFIILGVLPTIVLWRIEIYYPRPLRAMLERVAMLLGTLVLSVVLIMPFFQQYTFIGRNNPTLSKEILPCSYVYSLYRYIQHQYFTTPTPYVALGHDAKTVYTSDKPKLMVLVVGETARMQNFSALG
;
A
#
# COMPACT_ATOMS: atom_id res chain seq x y z
N MET A 1 -12.49 31.23 16.96
CA MET A 1 -11.05 31.20 16.67
C MET A 1 -10.49 29.88 17.19
N LEU A 2 -10.10 28.95 16.31
CA LEU A 2 -9.45 27.72 16.75
C LEU A 2 -8.00 28.04 17.17
N PRO A 3 -7.50 27.46 18.26
CA PRO A 3 -6.17 27.77 18.81
C PRO A 3 -5.06 27.41 17.80
N ARG A 4 -4.02 28.25 17.73
CA ARG A 4 -2.80 27.94 16.94
C ARG A 4 -2.06 26.79 17.61
N LEU A 5 -1.80 25.73 16.85
CA LEU A 5 -1.04 24.56 17.30
C LEU A 5 0.44 24.92 17.53
N PRO A 6 1.16 24.15 18.36
CA PRO A 6 2.57 24.42 18.65
C PRO A 6 3.45 24.35 17.40
N ARG A 7 4.55 25.10 17.43
CA ARG A 7 5.62 25.01 16.42
C ARG A 7 6.38 23.70 16.61
N LEU A 8 6.30 22.81 15.63
CA LEU A 8 6.95 21.50 15.69
C LEU A 8 8.14 21.44 14.74
N HIS A 9 9.19 20.74 15.18
CA HIS A 9 10.35 20.48 14.35
C HIS A 9 9.98 19.51 13.22
N PHE A 10 10.43 19.77 11.97
CA PHE A 10 10.04 18.95 10.81
C PHE A 10 10.34 17.45 11.00
N LEU A 11 11.47 17.09 11.63
CA LEU A 11 11.81 15.69 11.93
C LEU A 11 10.80 15.01 12.88
N LEU A 12 10.30 15.73 13.88
CA LEU A 12 9.28 15.21 14.78
C LEU A 12 7.98 14.97 14.02
N VAL A 13 7.59 15.90 13.15
CA VAL A 13 6.40 15.75 12.30
C VAL A 13 6.54 14.50 11.42
N LEU A 14 7.71 14.28 10.80
CA LEU A 14 7.95 13.07 9.99
C LEU A 14 7.88 11.79 10.83
N ALA A 15 8.45 11.79 12.04
CA ALA A 15 8.44 10.62 12.93
C ALA A 15 7.04 10.30 13.47
N VAL A 16 6.22 11.31 13.73
CA VAL A 16 4.81 11.14 14.11
C VAL A 16 3.98 10.66 12.93
N LEU A 17 4.22 11.23 11.74
CA LEU A 17 3.54 10.85 10.51
C LEU A 17 3.86 9.38 10.16
N SER A 18 5.13 8.98 10.20
CA SER A 18 5.53 7.58 10.00
C SER A 18 4.91 6.67 11.06
N LEU A 19 4.86 7.07 12.33
CA LEU A 19 4.22 6.29 13.38
C LEU A 19 2.73 6.08 13.12
N PHE A 20 2.04 7.13 12.65
CA PHE A 20 0.64 7.04 12.26
C PHE A 20 0.44 6.01 11.14
N PHE A 21 1.27 6.03 10.09
CA PHE A 21 1.17 5.03 9.03
C PHE A 21 1.51 3.63 9.54
N THR A 22 2.58 3.47 10.33
CA THR A 22 2.97 2.18 10.90
C THR A 22 1.87 1.59 11.76
N THR A 23 1.12 2.39 12.51
CA THR A 23 0.12 1.87 13.45
C THR A 23 -1.27 1.80 12.82
N VAL A 24 -1.83 2.95 12.49
CA VAL A 24 -3.23 3.10 12.07
C VAL A 24 -3.42 2.61 10.64
N SER A 25 -2.61 3.09 9.70
CA SER A 25 -2.78 2.71 8.29
C SER A 25 -2.43 1.25 8.01
N ASN A 26 -1.45 0.69 8.73
CA ASN A 26 -1.05 -0.71 8.61
C ASN A 26 -1.83 -1.65 9.56
N ALA A 27 -2.97 -1.24 10.11
CA ALA A 27 -3.84 -2.13 10.88
C ALA A 27 -4.17 -3.47 10.17
N PRO A 28 -4.46 -3.51 8.85
CA PRO A 28 -4.66 -4.77 8.13
C PRO A 28 -3.45 -5.71 8.18
N LEU A 29 -2.25 -5.15 8.01
CA LEU A 29 -0.99 -5.88 8.11
C LEU A 29 -0.81 -6.48 9.50
N TRP A 30 -1.11 -5.72 10.57
CA TRP A 30 -0.99 -6.24 11.94
C TRP A 30 -1.97 -7.37 12.24
N ARG A 31 -3.17 -7.31 11.67
CA ARG A 31 -4.15 -8.39 11.79
C ARG A 31 -3.65 -9.67 11.11
N HIS A 32 -3.14 -9.56 9.89
CA HIS A 32 -2.59 -10.71 9.16
C HIS A 32 -1.33 -11.25 9.85
N PHE A 33 -0.44 -10.36 10.31
CA PHE A 33 0.74 -10.73 11.08
C PHE A 33 0.37 -11.47 12.36
N ALA A 34 -0.64 -11.02 13.11
CA ALA A 34 -1.13 -11.71 14.30
C ALA A 34 -1.69 -13.11 14.01
N GLN A 35 -2.33 -13.31 12.85
CA GLN A 35 -2.81 -14.64 12.42
C GLN A 35 -1.64 -15.59 12.13
N ILE A 36 -0.58 -15.11 11.49
CA ILE A 36 0.63 -15.90 11.22
C ILE A 36 1.35 -16.25 12.53
N LEU A 37 1.41 -15.29 13.46
CA LEU A 37 2.02 -15.50 14.78
C LEU A 37 1.27 -16.53 15.62
N ALA A 38 -0.05 -16.65 15.46
CA ALA A 38 -0.85 -17.63 16.21
C ALA A 38 -0.46 -19.09 15.89
N THR A 39 0.13 -19.34 14.72
CA THR A 39 0.59 -20.67 14.30
C THR A 39 2.12 -20.83 14.35
N SER A 40 2.86 -19.80 14.75
CA SER A 40 4.32 -19.77 14.67
C SER A 40 4.96 -19.62 16.06
N GLU A 41 5.95 -20.45 16.38
CA GLU A 41 6.75 -20.30 17.60
C GLU A 41 7.82 -19.23 17.40
N VAL A 42 7.55 -18.01 17.84
CA VAL A 42 8.51 -16.90 17.79
C VAL A 42 8.67 -16.21 19.14
N SER A 43 9.78 -15.52 19.31
CA SER A 43 10.07 -14.81 20.57
C SER A 43 9.19 -13.55 20.72
N ILE A 44 8.75 -13.26 21.95
CA ILE A 44 8.01 -12.02 22.24
C ILE A 44 8.82 -10.77 21.84
N ALA A 45 10.14 -10.81 22.05
CA ALA A 45 11.04 -9.73 21.66
C ALA A 45 11.04 -9.48 20.14
N PHE A 46 10.94 -10.54 19.32
CA PHE A 46 10.76 -10.39 17.87
C PHE A 46 9.42 -9.72 17.54
N ILE A 47 8.31 -10.18 18.14
CA ILE A 47 6.97 -9.60 17.90
C ILE A 47 6.98 -8.09 18.17
N ILE A 48 7.61 -7.67 19.27
CA ILE A 48 7.76 -6.25 19.62
C ILE A 48 8.69 -5.53 18.63
N SER A 49 9.77 -6.19 18.17
CA SER A 49 10.74 -5.56 17.26
C SER A 49 10.14 -5.16 15.90
N VAL A 50 9.15 -5.91 15.38
CA VAL A 50 8.62 -5.72 14.02
C VAL A 50 7.94 -4.35 13.84
N PRO A 51 7.00 -3.90 14.68
CA PRO A 51 6.45 -2.54 14.62
C PRO A 51 7.51 -1.44 14.67
N PHE A 52 8.49 -1.56 15.58
CA PHE A 52 9.55 -0.56 15.69
C PHE A 52 10.48 -0.56 14.47
N ALA A 53 10.76 -1.73 13.89
CA ALA A 53 11.57 -1.84 12.67
C ALA A 53 10.85 -1.21 11.47
N ILE A 54 9.55 -1.50 11.28
CA ILE A 54 8.74 -0.87 10.23
C ILE A 54 8.65 0.65 10.44
N TRP A 55 8.46 1.10 11.68
CA TRP A 55 8.46 2.53 12.00
C TRP A 55 9.79 3.21 11.68
N ALA A 56 10.92 2.60 12.09
CA ALA A 56 12.25 3.13 11.82
C ALA A 56 12.53 3.23 10.31
N LEU A 57 12.21 2.18 9.54
CA LEU A 57 12.38 2.15 8.09
C LEU A 57 11.47 3.16 7.37
N LEU A 58 10.19 3.26 7.76
CA LEU A 58 9.29 4.28 7.18
C LEU A 58 9.76 5.70 7.50
N THR A 59 10.27 5.93 8.72
CA THR A 59 10.84 7.23 9.09
C THR A 59 12.07 7.56 8.26
N ALA A 60 12.93 6.58 7.98
CA ALA A 60 14.08 6.74 7.08
C ALA A 60 13.63 7.14 5.66
N ILE A 61 12.67 6.41 5.10
CA ILE A 61 12.11 6.68 3.75
C ILE A 61 11.51 8.09 3.70
N PHE A 62 10.71 8.47 4.69
CA PHE A 62 10.08 9.79 4.73
C PHE A 62 11.09 10.92 4.96
N THR A 63 12.16 10.66 5.69
CA THR A 63 13.26 11.63 5.85
C THR A 63 13.97 11.88 4.52
N ILE A 64 14.15 10.85 3.69
CA ILE A 64 14.73 11.00 2.35
C ILE A 64 13.79 11.76 1.41
N LEU A 65 12.51 11.37 1.37
CA LEU A 65 11.58 11.84 0.34
C LEU A 65 10.87 13.16 0.70
N PHE A 66 10.49 13.36 1.95
CA PHE A 66 9.50 14.38 2.35
C PHE A 66 10.05 15.45 3.30
N SER A 67 11.36 15.47 3.55
CA SER A 67 11.98 16.39 4.52
C SER A 67 12.11 17.84 4.03
N TRP A 68 11.70 18.12 2.81
CA TRP A 68 11.80 19.46 2.20
C TRP A 68 10.60 20.35 2.58
N PRO A 69 10.80 21.68 2.67
CA PRO A 69 9.72 22.61 2.96
C PRO A 69 8.64 22.52 1.86
N TYR A 70 7.38 22.70 2.26
CA TYR A 70 6.17 22.53 1.44
C TYR A 70 5.91 21.11 0.92
N ILE A 71 6.93 20.38 0.46
CA ILE A 71 6.82 18.98 0.02
C ILE A 71 6.23 18.12 1.14
N LEU A 72 6.71 18.28 2.38
CA LEU A 72 6.19 17.53 3.54
C LEU A 72 4.67 17.63 3.67
N LYS A 73 4.12 18.84 3.59
CA LYS A 73 2.67 19.07 3.76
C LYS A 73 1.89 18.50 2.58
N ILE A 74 2.36 18.72 1.35
CA ILE A 74 1.69 18.25 0.14
C ILE A 74 1.71 16.72 0.09
N SER A 75 2.89 16.10 0.17
CA SER A 75 3.02 14.64 0.10
C SER A 75 2.35 13.95 1.28
N GLY A 76 2.49 14.49 2.49
CA GLY A 76 1.81 13.98 3.68
C GLY A 76 0.28 13.99 3.51
N SER A 77 -0.28 15.05 2.94
CA SER A 77 -1.72 15.13 2.67
C SER A 77 -2.18 14.09 1.66
N VAL A 78 -1.46 13.97 0.54
CA VAL A 78 -1.76 12.97 -0.49
C VAL A 78 -1.72 11.56 0.12
N LEU A 79 -0.63 11.23 0.82
CA LEU A 79 -0.45 9.92 1.45
C LEU A 79 -1.51 9.63 2.51
N LEU A 80 -1.90 10.60 3.33
CA LEU A 80 -2.94 10.40 4.35
C LEU A 80 -4.29 10.08 3.71
N LEU A 81 -4.68 10.81 2.67
CA LEU A 81 -5.94 10.58 1.95
C LEU A 81 -5.92 9.24 1.20
N THR A 82 -4.86 8.95 0.44
CA THR A 82 -4.77 7.70 -0.33
C THR A 82 -4.61 6.48 0.59
N CYS A 83 -3.86 6.59 1.69
CA CYS A 83 -3.78 5.51 2.68
C CYS A 83 -5.10 5.28 3.38
N ALA A 84 -5.91 6.31 3.69
CA ALA A 84 -7.19 6.08 4.35
C ALA A 84 -8.10 5.20 3.47
N ALA A 85 -8.15 5.46 2.17
CA ALA A 85 -8.85 4.60 1.21
C ALA A 85 -8.21 3.20 1.12
N ALA A 86 -6.88 3.14 1.03
CA ALA A 86 -6.16 1.88 0.90
C ALA A 86 -6.31 0.97 2.14
N THR A 87 -6.23 1.54 3.34
CA THR A 87 -6.43 0.84 4.62
C THR A 87 -7.84 0.30 4.72
N TYR A 88 -8.86 1.08 4.34
CA TYR A 88 -10.24 0.60 4.33
C TYR A 88 -10.44 -0.57 3.36
N ALA A 89 -9.88 -0.45 2.16
CA ALA A 89 -9.96 -1.49 1.13
C ALA A 89 -9.24 -2.77 1.56
N ALA A 90 -8.05 -2.66 2.14
CA ALA A 90 -7.31 -3.80 2.67
C ALA A 90 -8.04 -4.45 3.87
N TRP A 91 -8.64 -3.65 4.76
CA TRP A 91 -9.33 -4.18 5.94
C TRP A 91 -10.63 -4.91 5.62
N ASN A 92 -11.47 -4.35 4.74
CA ASN A 92 -12.81 -4.88 4.49
C ASN A 92 -12.88 -5.82 3.28
N TYR A 93 -12.05 -5.58 2.26
CA TYR A 93 -12.08 -6.36 1.01
C TYR A 93 -10.86 -7.28 0.86
N GLY A 94 -9.89 -7.23 1.78
CA GLY A 94 -8.67 -8.06 1.68
C GLY A 94 -7.79 -7.70 0.49
N ILE A 95 -7.90 -6.47 -0.02
CA ILE A 95 -7.17 -5.99 -1.19
C ILE A 95 -5.67 -5.86 -0.86
N ILE A 96 -4.82 -6.53 -1.64
CA ILE A 96 -3.37 -6.40 -1.60
C ILE A 96 -2.93 -5.57 -2.82
N PHE A 97 -2.37 -4.39 -2.59
CA PHE A 97 -2.04 -3.45 -3.67
C PHE A 97 -0.86 -3.90 -4.52
N ASP A 98 -1.15 -4.68 -5.56
CA ASP A 98 -0.22 -5.03 -6.62
C ASP A 98 -0.52 -4.26 -7.92
N ARG A 99 0.25 -4.58 -8.97
CA ARG A 99 0.10 -3.95 -10.28
C ARG A 99 -1.23 -4.32 -10.93
N ASP A 100 -1.72 -5.53 -10.71
CA ASP A 100 -2.93 -6.02 -11.37
C ASP A 100 -4.16 -5.32 -10.80
N ILE A 101 -4.20 -5.12 -9.47
CA ILE A 101 -5.23 -4.30 -8.83
C ILE A 101 -5.22 -2.87 -9.36
N LEU A 102 -4.04 -2.24 -9.54
CA LEU A 102 -3.98 -0.90 -10.14
C LEU A 102 -4.44 -0.87 -11.60
N THR A 103 -4.16 -1.93 -12.35
CA THR A 103 -4.62 -2.06 -13.74
C THR A 103 -6.13 -2.18 -13.79
N ASN A 104 -6.73 -2.98 -12.91
CA ASN A 104 -8.17 -3.10 -12.75
C ASN A 104 -8.76 -1.73 -12.39
N PHE A 105 -8.27 -1.07 -11.34
CA PHE A 105 -8.74 0.27 -10.94
C PHE A 105 -8.67 1.30 -12.07
N ALA A 106 -7.63 1.24 -12.92
CA ALA A 106 -7.50 2.15 -14.06
C ALA A 106 -8.47 1.84 -15.21
N GLN A 107 -8.94 0.60 -15.32
CA GLN A 107 -9.88 0.13 -16.35
C GLN A 107 -11.33 0.04 -15.85
N THR A 108 -11.55 0.13 -14.53
CA THR A 108 -12.84 0.03 -13.86
C THR A 108 -13.83 1.10 -14.32
N ASN A 109 -15.10 0.71 -14.47
CA ASN A 109 -16.19 1.63 -14.79
C ASN A 109 -16.74 2.32 -13.52
N VAL A 110 -17.35 3.50 -13.67
CA VAL A 110 -17.92 4.30 -12.56
C VAL A 110 -18.93 3.48 -11.74
N ALA A 111 -19.80 2.71 -12.40
CA ALA A 111 -20.79 1.89 -11.72
C ALA A 111 -20.13 0.86 -10.76
N GLU A 112 -19.08 0.20 -11.23
CA GLU A 112 -18.30 -0.76 -10.44
C GLU A 112 -17.57 -0.05 -9.29
N ALA A 113 -16.92 1.09 -9.55
CA ALA A 113 -16.24 1.87 -8.51
C ALA A 113 -17.20 2.34 -7.40
N THR A 114 -18.40 2.82 -7.76
CA THR A 114 -19.39 3.29 -6.78
C THR A 114 -19.98 2.17 -5.93
N SER A 115 -19.97 0.92 -6.42
CA SER A 115 -20.45 -0.23 -5.65
C SER A 115 -19.57 -0.53 -4.42
N TYR A 116 -18.32 -0.07 -4.40
CA TYR A 116 -17.42 -0.17 -3.24
C TYR A 116 -17.63 0.95 -2.21
N LEU A 117 -18.42 1.98 -2.51
CA LEU A 117 -18.70 3.06 -1.57
C LEU A 117 -19.80 2.66 -0.60
N SER A 118 -19.54 2.87 0.69
CA SER A 118 -20.50 2.67 1.77
C SER A 118 -20.37 3.81 2.77
N VAL A 119 -21.35 3.97 3.65
CA VAL A 119 -21.27 4.96 4.74
C VAL A 119 -20.03 4.74 5.60
N SER A 120 -19.67 3.47 5.85
CA SER A 120 -18.47 3.10 6.61
C SER A 120 -17.17 3.51 5.89
N SER A 121 -17.11 3.35 4.57
CA SER A 121 -15.92 3.75 3.80
C SER A 121 -15.71 5.27 3.81
N VAL A 122 -16.79 6.04 3.68
CA VAL A 122 -16.75 7.50 3.74
C VAL A 122 -16.36 7.99 5.14
N LEU A 123 -16.95 7.42 6.20
CA LEU A 123 -16.59 7.77 7.57
C LEU A 123 -15.12 7.47 7.88
N THR A 124 -14.64 6.30 7.46
CA THR A 124 -13.23 5.91 7.65
C THR A 124 -12.30 6.87 6.90
N PHE A 125 -12.64 7.24 5.67
CA PHE A 125 -11.88 8.20 4.88
C PHE A 125 -11.80 9.59 5.56
N ILE A 126 -12.91 10.06 6.12
CA ILE A 126 -12.94 11.33 6.85
C ILE A 126 -12.07 11.25 8.11
N ILE A 127 -12.23 10.18 8.91
CA ILE A 127 -11.56 10.05 10.21
C ILE A 127 -10.06 9.79 10.05
N LEU A 128 -9.65 8.94 9.11
CA LEU A 128 -8.25 8.53 8.93
C LEU A 128 -7.50 9.36 7.88
N GLY A 129 -8.19 10.03 6.97
CA GLY A 129 -7.58 10.81 5.90
C GLY A 129 -7.77 12.31 6.12
N VAL A 130 -9.03 12.77 6.07
CA VAL A 130 -9.35 14.21 6.08
C VAL A 130 -8.98 14.88 7.40
N LEU A 131 -9.35 14.29 8.55
CA LEU A 131 -9.04 14.86 9.87
C LEU A 131 -7.52 14.98 10.11
N PRO A 132 -6.69 13.93 9.93
CA PRO A 132 -5.23 14.04 10.06
C PRO A 132 -4.62 15.05 9.09
N THR A 133 -5.16 15.15 7.87
CA THR A 133 -4.70 16.14 6.89
C THR A 133 -4.97 17.56 7.39
N ILE A 134 -6.16 17.86 7.92
CA ILE A 134 -6.48 19.17 8.50
C ILE A 134 -5.52 19.49 9.66
N VAL A 135 -5.22 18.51 10.52
CA VAL A 135 -4.27 18.67 11.62
C VAL A 135 -2.86 18.99 11.08
N LEU A 136 -2.38 18.26 10.07
CA LEU A 136 -1.08 18.48 9.44
C LEU A 136 -0.94 19.91 8.88
N TRP A 137 -1.99 20.43 8.25
CA TRP A 137 -1.98 21.78 7.70
C TRP A 137 -1.97 22.87 8.78
N ARG A 138 -2.62 22.63 9.92
CA ARG A 138 -2.66 23.56 11.06
C ARG A 138 -1.37 23.62 11.87
N ILE A 139 -0.51 22.61 11.78
CA ILE A 139 0.79 22.62 12.45
C ILE A 139 1.73 23.62 11.76
N GLU A 140 2.33 24.52 12.54
CA GLU A 140 3.44 25.35 12.10
C GLU A 140 4.73 24.50 12.13
N ILE A 141 5.28 24.20 10.96
CA ILE A 141 6.49 23.38 10.83
C ILE A 141 7.70 24.30 10.78
N TYR A 142 8.60 24.13 11.75
CA TYR A 142 9.85 24.87 11.83
C TYR A 142 10.97 24.10 11.10
N TYR A 143 11.70 24.84 10.26
CA TYR A 143 12.90 24.37 9.57
C TYR A 143 14.10 25.22 10.00
N PRO A 144 15.19 24.60 10.49
CA PRO A 144 16.42 25.32 10.82
C PRO A 144 17.17 25.77 9.56
N ARG A 145 18.27 26.51 9.74
CA ARG A 145 19.17 26.94 8.65
C ARG A 145 19.55 25.75 7.74
N PRO A 146 19.69 25.93 6.42
CA PRO A 146 19.77 24.83 5.45
C PRO A 146 20.88 23.82 5.74
N LEU A 147 22.06 24.29 6.15
CA LEU A 147 23.18 23.41 6.50
C LEU A 147 22.91 22.56 7.74
N ARG A 148 22.32 23.18 8.78
CA ARG A 148 21.91 22.48 10.00
C ARG A 148 20.76 21.49 9.72
N ALA A 149 19.78 21.90 8.92
CA ALA A 149 18.69 21.02 8.49
C ALA A 149 19.21 19.80 7.73
N MET A 150 20.24 19.97 6.89
CA MET A 150 20.87 18.85 6.18
C MET A 150 21.60 17.91 7.13
N LEU A 151 22.36 18.43 8.10
CA LEU A 151 23.03 17.61 9.12
C LEU A 151 22.02 16.83 9.96
N GLU A 152 20.94 17.47 10.38
CA GLU A 152 19.87 16.83 11.16
C GLU A 152 19.13 15.75 10.35
N ARG A 153 18.94 15.95 9.03
CA ARG A 153 18.41 14.91 8.12
C ARG A 153 19.32 13.69 8.05
N VAL A 154 20.62 13.90 7.85
CA VAL A 154 21.62 12.82 7.79
C VAL A 154 21.69 12.09 9.13
N ALA A 155 21.69 12.83 10.24
CA ALA A 155 21.68 12.25 11.59
C ALA A 155 20.42 11.41 11.84
N MET A 156 19.24 11.91 11.46
CA MET A 156 17.99 11.16 11.58
C MET A 156 18.00 9.90 10.71
N LEU A 157 18.49 10.00 9.47
CA LEU A 157 18.59 8.87 8.55
C LEU A 157 19.53 7.79 9.09
N LEU A 158 20.73 8.17 9.52
CA LEU A 158 21.68 7.23 10.11
C LEU A 158 21.13 6.63 11.40
N GLY A 159 20.52 7.44 12.27
CA GLY A 159 19.93 6.97 13.53
C GLY A 159 18.81 5.94 13.30
N THR A 160 17.92 6.19 12.34
CA THR A 160 16.83 5.25 11.99
C THR A 160 17.33 3.99 11.29
N LEU A 161 18.38 4.08 10.46
CA LEU A 161 19.01 2.90 9.85
C LEU A 161 19.72 2.04 10.90
N VAL A 162 20.51 2.65 11.79
CA VAL A 162 21.17 1.94 12.90
C VAL A 162 20.12 1.29 13.80
N LEU A 163 19.05 2.01 14.15
CA LEU A 163 17.93 1.46 14.92
C LEU A 163 17.30 0.25 14.21
N SER A 164 17.07 0.34 12.90
CA SER A 164 16.53 -0.78 12.11
C SER A 164 17.46 -2.00 12.16
N VAL A 165 18.78 -1.80 12.02
CA VAL A 165 19.77 -2.88 12.11
C VAL A 165 19.76 -3.51 13.50
N VAL A 166 19.72 -2.71 14.56
CA VAL A 166 19.68 -3.19 15.96
C VAL A 166 18.40 -3.99 16.23
N LEU A 167 17.27 -3.60 15.66
CA LEU A 167 15.99 -4.30 15.83
C LEU A 167 15.90 -5.59 15.00
N ILE A 168 16.51 -5.62 13.81
CA ILE A 168 16.38 -6.75 12.87
C ILE A 168 17.44 -7.81 13.09
N MET A 169 18.71 -7.42 13.27
CA MET A 169 19.84 -8.36 13.30
C MET A 169 19.71 -9.46 14.37
N PRO A 170 19.30 -9.18 15.62
CA PRO A 170 19.16 -10.23 16.64
C PRO A 170 18.11 -11.29 16.29
N PHE A 171 17.11 -10.94 15.49
CA PHE A 171 16.00 -11.83 15.12
C PHE A 171 16.01 -12.19 13.63
N PHE A 172 17.16 -12.06 12.95
CA PHE A 172 17.26 -12.22 11.50
C PHE A 172 16.70 -13.56 10.98
N GLN A 173 16.92 -14.65 11.73
CA GLN A 173 16.36 -15.96 11.38
C GLN A 173 14.82 -15.98 11.43
N GLN A 174 14.21 -15.30 12.41
CA GLN A 174 12.74 -15.21 12.53
C GLN A 174 12.16 -14.30 11.44
N TYR A 175 12.80 -13.16 11.16
CA TYR A 175 12.44 -12.28 10.04
C TYR A 175 12.46 -13.02 8.69
N THR A 176 13.53 -13.78 8.44
CA THR A 176 13.68 -14.52 7.18
C THR A 176 12.71 -15.70 7.08
N PHE A 177 12.45 -16.43 8.17
CA PHE A 177 11.46 -17.52 8.20
C PHE A 177 10.06 -17.01 7.88
N ILE A 178 9.58 -15.98 8.59
CA ILE A 178 8.24 -15.42 8.39
C ILE A 178 8.12 -14.80 6.99
N GLY A 179 9.13 -14.04 6.56
CA GLY A 179 9.13 -13.38 5.25
C GLY A 179 9.15 -14.34 4.06
N ARG A 180 9.86 -15.48 4.17
CA ARG A 180 9.90 -16.50 3.11
C ARG A 180 8.60 -17.31 3.03
N ASN A 181 7.98 -17.60 4.18
CA ASN A 181 6.73 -18.37 4.22
C ASN A 181 5.50 -17.50 3.88
N ASN A 182 5.60 -16.18 4.06
CA ASN A 182 4.50 -15.25 3.81
C ASN A 182 4.97 -14.09 2.92
N PRO A 183 5.28 -14.36 1.63
CA PRO A 183 5.85 -13.35 0.72
C PRO A 183 4.91 -12.16 0.48
N THR A 184 3.60 -12.32 0.74
CA THR A 184 2.59 -11.26 0.59
C THR A 184 2.75 -10.14 1.62
N LEU A 185 3.29 -10.41 2.82
CA LEU A 185 3.45 -9.40 3.89
C LEU A 185 4.19 -8.16 3.42
N SER A 186 5.24 -8.34 2.62
CA SER A 186 6.03 -7.23 2.07
C SER A 186 5.21 -6.30 1.17
N LYS A 187 4.18 -6.83 0.51
CA LYS A 187 3.25 -6.10 -0.37
C LYS A 187 2.06 -5.51 0.38
N GLU A 188 1.92 -5.76 1.68
CA GLU A 188 0.84 -5.21 2.51
C GLU A 188 1.25 -3.91 3.21
N ILE A 189 2.56 -3.58 3.25
CA ILE A 189 3.08 -2.40 3.95
C ILE A 189 2.64 -1.10 3.26
N LEU A 190 1.70 -0.38 3.86
CA LEU A 190 1.22 0.93 3.41
C LEU A 190 2.10 2.07 3.99
N PRO A 191 2.39 3.16 3.24
CA PRO A 191 2.03 3.42 1.84
C PRO A 191 2.93 2.76 0.79
N CYS A 192 4.04 2.13 1.20
CA CYS A 192 5.10 1.69 0.28
C CYS A 192 4.59 0.75 -0.82
N SER A 193 3.65 -0.14 -0.51
CA SER A 193 3.10 -1.12 -1.45
C SER A 193 2.43 -0.47 -2.66
N TYR A 194 1.40 0.36 -2.46
CA TYR A 194 0.69 0.98 -3.58
C TYR A 194 1.55 2.02 -4.31
N VAL A 195 2.45 2.73 -3.61
CA VAL A 195 3.37 3.68 -4.26
C VAL A 195 4.31 2.92 -5.20
N TYR A 196 4.87 1.80 -4.76
CA TYR A 196 5.72 0.96 -5.58
C TYR A 196 4.95 0.32 -6.75
N SER A 197 3.74 -0.19 -6.48
CA SER A 197 2.86 -0.74 -7.51
C SER A 197 2.47 0.31 -8.56
N LEU A 198 2.23 1.56 -8.14
CA LEU A 198 1.93 2.67 -9.04
C LEU A 198 3.12 3.00 -9.93
N TYR A 199 4.32 3.06 -9.36
CA TYR A 199 5.55 3.21 -10.14
C TYR A 199 5.70 2.11 -11.19
N ARG A 200 5.51 0.83 -10.80
CA ARG A 200 5.59 -0.30 -11.74
C ARG A 200 4.51 -0.27 -12.82
N TYR A 201 3.29 0.16 -12.47
CA TYR A 201 2.20 0.33 -13.42
C TYR A 201 2.55 1.38 -14.48
N ILE A 202 3.01 2.56 -14.05
CA ILE A 202 3.44 3.64 -14.96
C ILE A 202 4.59 3.17 -15.86
N GLN A 203 5.61 2.52 -15.28
CA GLN A 203 6.74 2.00 -16.03
C GLN A 203 6.29 1.00 -17.10
N HIS A 204 5.39 0.09 -16.76
CA HIS A 204 4.92 -0.88 -17.73
C HIS A 204 4.02 -0.27 -18.81
N GLN A 205 3.11 0.64 -18.44
CA GLN A 205 2.13 1.19 -19.37
C GLN A 205 2.75 2.17 -20.37
N TYR A 206 3.73 2.96 -19.94
CA TYR A 206 4.24 4.08 -20.74
C TYR A 206 5.69 3.93 -21.21
N PHE A 207 6.51 3.11 -20.54
CA PHE A 207 7.94 2.99 -20.83
C PHE A 207 8.36 1.62 -21.35
N THR A 208 7.43 0.66 -21.45
CA THR A 208 7.71 -0.64 -22.07
C THR A 208 7.53 -0.53 -23.57
N THR A 209 8.50 -1.01 -24.34
CA THR A 209 8.43 -1.05 -25.80
C THR A 209 7.21 -1.85 -26.24
N PRO A 210 6.30 -1.29 -27.06
CA PRO A 210 5.16 -2.03 -27.57
C PRO A 210 5.66 -3.24 -28.35
N THR A 211 5.20 -4.43 -27.98
CA THR A 211 5.42 -5.62 -28.78
C THR A 211 4.64 -5.48 -30.10
N PRO A 212 5.23 -5.78 -31.26
CA PRO A 212 4.52 -5.72 -32.52
C PRO A 212 3.33 -6.69 -32.47
N TYR A 213 2.21 -6.28 -33.08
CA TYR A 213 1.07 -7.15 -33.25
C TYR A 213 1.47 -8.36 -34.09
N VAL A 214 1.34 -9.56 -33.54
CA VAL A 214 1.57 -10.82 -34.25
C VAL A 214 0.22 -11.43 -34.57
N ALA A 215 -0.15 -11.42 -35.84
CA ALA A 215 -1.34 -12.12 -36.30
C ALA A 215 -1.09 -13.64 -36.22
N LEU A 216 -2.04 -14.36 -35.62
CA LEU A 216 -2.04 -15.82 -35.49
C LEU A 216 -3.21 -16.40 -36.32
N GLY A 217 -3.05 -17.62 -36.84
CA GLY A 217 -4.13 -18.34 -37.53
C GLY A 217 -4.35 -17.96 -39.00
N HIS A 218 -3.32 -17.54 -39.72
CA HIS A 218 -3.40 -17.23 -41.16
C HIS A 218 -3.78 -18.44 -42.04
N ASP A 219 -3.56 -19.65 -41.53
CA ASP A 219 -3.86 -20.93 -42.16
C ASP A 219 -5.25 -21.48 -41.78
N ALA A 220 -6.00 -20.79 -40.92
CA ALA A 220 -7.31 -21.22 -40.46
C ALA A 220 -8.31 -21.28 -41.63
N LYS A 221 -8.92 -22.46 -41.84
CA LYS A 221 -9.95 -22.69 -42.86
C LYS A 221 -11.19 -23.26 -42.21
N THR A 222 -12.36 -22.75 -42.57
CA THR A 222 -13.65 -23.36 -42.22
C THR A 222 -13.84 -24.65 -42.99
N VAL A 223 -13.96 -25.77 -42.27
CA VAL A 223 -14.29 -27.08 -42.82
C VAL A 223 -15.77 -27.36 -42.58
N TYR A 224 -16.54 -27.46 -43.65
CA TYR A 224 -17.97 -27.81 -43.59
C TYR A 224 -18.12 -29.33 -43.70
N THR A 225 -18.80 -29.92 -42.72
CA THR A 225 -19.12 -31.36 -42.69
C THR A 225 -20.61 -31.65 -42.95
N SER A 226 -21.44 -30.61 -43.08
CA SER A 226 -22.88 -30.70 -43.31
C SER A 226 -23.43 -29.36 -43.81
N ASP A 227 -24.54 -29.39 -44.56
CA ASP A 227 -25.26 -28.19 -45.05
C ASP A 227 -26.09 -27.47 -43.97
N LYS A 228 -26.20 -28.04 -42.75
CA LYS A 228 -26.88 -27.37 -41.64
C LYS A 228 -25.97 -26.32 -40.98
N PRO A 229 -26.47 -25.10 -40.67
CA PRO A 229 -25.68 -24.08 -40.00
C PRO A 229 -25.28 -24.54 -38.59
N LYS A 230 -24.01 -24.35 -38.22
CA LYS A 230 -23.50 -24.59 -36.86
C LYS A 230 -23.62 -23.30 -36.04
N LEU A 231 -24.41 -23.33 -34.98
CA LEU A 231 -24.52 -22.25 -34.00
C LEU A 231 -23.70 -22.60 -32.76
N MET A 232 -22.74 -21.74 -32.39
CA MET A 232 -22.02 -21.82 -31.13
C MET A 232 -22.40 -20.62 -30.26
N VAL A 233 -22.85 -20.89 -29.04
CA VAL A 233 -23.06 -19.88 -28.01
C VAL A 233 -22.01 -20.09 -26.92
N LEU A 234 -21.12 -19.11 -26.74
CA LEU A 234 -20.13 -19.11 -25.66
C LEU A 234 -20.61 -18.17 -24.56
N VAL A 235 -20.94 -18.73 -23.39
CA VAL A 235 -21.30 -17.96 -22.20
C VAL A 235 -20.05 -17.80 -21.34
N VAL A 236 -19.56 -16.57 -21.21
CA VAL A 236 -18.41 -16.23 -20.36
C VAL A 236 -18.94 -15.68 -19.05
N GLY A 237 -18.79 -16.43 -17.95
CA GLY A 237 -19.15 -15.98 -16.61
C GLY A 237 -18.13 -15.00 -16.04
N GLU A 238 -18.56 -14.16 -15.09
CA GLU A 238 -17.70 -13.15 -14.45
C GLU A 238 -17.22 -13.60 -13.05
N THR A 239 -18.15 -13.77 -12.10
CA THR A 239 -17.82 -14.07 -10.69
C THR A 239 -18.42 -15.39 -10.18
N ALA A 240 -19.01 -16.20 -11.06
CA ALA A 240 -19.59 -17.48 -10.67
C ALA A 240 -18.50 -18.42 -10.11
N ARG A 241 -18.67 -18.89 -8.87
CA ARG A 241 -17.72 -19.78 -8.20
C ARG A 241 -18.28 -21.19 -8.08
N MET A 242 -17.41 -22.17 -8.30
CA MET A 242 -17.72 -23.60 -8.24
C MET A 242 -18.42 -24.01 -6.94
N GLN A 243 -17.98 -23.46 -5.80
CA GLN A 243 -18.49 -23.79 -4.46
C GLN A 243 -19.98 -23.47 -4.24
N ASN A 244 -20.56 -22.60 -5.07
CA ASN A 244 -21.95 -22.16 -4.96
C ASN A 244 -22.76 -22.56 -6.20
N PHE A 245 -22.28 -23.55 -6.95
CA PHE A 245 -22.95 -24.05 -8.13
C PHE A 245 -23.73 -25.30 -7.75
N SER A 246 -25.06 -25.18 -7.68
CA SER A 246 -25.97 -26.25 -7.24
C SER A 246 -25.85 -27.56 -8.03
N ALA A 247 -25.38 -27.51 -9.28
CA ALA A 247 -25.11 -28.71 -10.07
C ALA A 247 -23.82 -29.45 -9.65
N LEU A 248 -22.97 -28.85 -8.81
CA LEU A 248 -21.69 -29.41 -8.35
C LEU A 248 -21.73 -29.85 -6.87
N GLY A 249 -22.89 -29.79 -6.21
CA GLY A 249 -23.11 -30.16 -4.80
C GLY A 249 -23.48 -28.97 -3.93
#